data_AF-A0A377WII7-F1
#
_entry.id   AF-A0A377WII7-F1
#
_cell.length_a   1.000
_cell.length_b   1.000
_cell.length_c   1.000
_cell.angle_alpha   90.00
_cell.angle_beta   90.00
_cell.angle_gamma   90.00
#
_symmetry.space_group_name_H-M   'P 1'
#
loop_
_entity.id
_entity.type
_entity.pdbx_description
1 polymer ?
#
loop_
_entity_poly.entity_id
_entity_poly.type
_entity_poly.pdbx_seq_one_letter_code
_entity_poly.pdbx_strand_id
1 'polypeptide(L)'
;MNKPTAAIFPVGKELDPVAAMADNERDEAELVKSRRLIALLALLLVVTGVWAWFATLDEVSTGTGKVIPSSREQVLQTLDGGILTELNVREGSRVAAGQVVARLDPTRSESNVGESQAKYRASLAASIRLTAEVNNQPLIFPPSLKAWPGLLAEETRLYHSRREQLTKSMRQLEQSLSLVNSELAINEKLAKTGAASNVEVLRLRQQAADIELKKIDLNTRYYVDAREQLSKANADVASLAEVIKGRADSVARLTVRSPVQGIVKNIKVNTIGGVIGA
;
A
#
# COMPACT_ATOMS: atom_id res chain seq x y z
N MET A 1 1.85 71.63 107.17
CA MET A 1 1.19 72.25 108.34
C MET A 1 0.39 71.17 109.07
N ASN A 2 0.58 71.08 110.39
CA ASN A 2 -0.03 70.14 111.36
C ASN A 2 -1.54 69.90 111.18
N LYS A 3 -2.00 68.63 111.13
CA LYS A 3 -2.68 67.80 112.19
C LYS A 3 -4.19 68.14 112.39
N PRO A 4 -4.97 67.44 113.25
CA PRO A 4 -5.62 66.12 113.05
C PRO A 4 -7.11 66.09 113.52
N THR A 5 -7.90 65.05 113.20
CA THR A 5 -9.17 64.73 113.93
C THR A 5 -9.56 63.27 113.65
N ALA A 6 -9.39 62.30 114.56
CA ALA A 6 -10.26 61.92 115.69
C ALA A 6 -11.72 61.64 115.25
N ALA A 7 -12.14 60.36 115.19
CA ALA A 7 -13.00 59.69 116.20
C ALA A 7 -14.52 59.89 115.92
N ILE A 8 -15.48 58.98 116.08
CA ILE A 8 -15.64 57.68 116.76
C ILE A 8 -17.09 57.16 116.41
N PHE A 9 -17.24 55.87 116.04
CA PHE A 9 -18.36 54.91 116.33
C PHE A 9 -19.80 55.14 115.77
N PRO A 10 -20.66 54.10 115.54
CA PRO A 10 -21.12 53.07 116.52
C PRO A 10 -21.12 51.60 116.00
N VAL A 11 -20.73 50.60 116.81
CA VAL A 11 -21.50 49.79 117.78
C VAL A 11 -22.62 48.93 117.17
N GLY A 12 -22.40 47.60 117.18
CA GLY A 12 -23.41 46.62 117.59
C GLY A 12 -23.85 45.55 116.58
N LYS A 13 -23.27 44.34 116.66
CA LYS A 13 -24.07 43.10 116.75
C LYS A 13 -23.26 41.91 117.30
N GLU A 14 -23.88 41.23 118.27
CA GLU A 14 -23.44 40.06 119.01
C GLU A 14 -23.21 38.80 118.16
N LEU A 15 -22.44 37.88 118.75
CA LEU A 15 -21.88 36.64 118.22
C LEU A 15 -22.93 35.59 117.80
N ASP A 16 -22.68 34.94 116.65
CA ASP A 16 -23.18 33.60 116.33
C ASP A 16 -21.99 32.62 116.18
N PRO A 17 -21.74 31.72 117.14
CA PRO A 17 -20.57 30.82 117.15
C PRO A 17 -20.72 29.54 116.29
N VAL A 18 -21.66 29.49 115.34
CA VAL A 18 -21.95 28.28 114.52
C VAL A 18 -21.67 28.47 113.02
N ALA A 19 -21.49 29.70 112.53
CA ALA A 19 -21.31 29.99 111.10
C ALA A 19 -19.86 29.85 110.58
N ALA A 20 -18.89 29.53 111.45
CA ALA A 20 -17.46 29.49 111.11
C ALA A 20 -16.92 28.10 110.69
N MET A 21 -17.76 27.09 110.45
CA MET A 21 -17.27 25.73 110.18
C MET A 21 -17.88 25.02 108.96
N ALA A 22 -18.83 25.64 108.23
CA ALA A 22 -19.50 25.00 107.09
C ALA A 22 -19.00 25.43 105.69
N ASP A 23 -18.25 26.53 105.57
CA ASP A 23 -17.77 27.03 104.27
C ASP A 23 -16.35 26.57 103.90
N ASN A 24 -15.51 26.17 104.86
CA ASN A 24 -14.13 25.74 104.57
C ASN A 24 -14.03 24.30 103.98
N GLU A 25 -15.03 23.43 104.19
CA GLU A 25 -15.06 22.08 103.61
C GLU A 25 -15.53 22.06 102.15
N ARG A 26 -16.23 23.11 101.67
CA ARG A 26 -16.72 23.20 100.28
C ARG A 26 -15.65 23.71 99.31
N ASP A 27 -14.80 24.65 99.76
CA ASP A 27 -13.70 25.20 98.96
C ASP A 27 -12.51 24.24 98.82
N GLU A 28 -12.18 23.46 99.86
CA GLU A 28 -11.16 22.40 99.74
C GLU A 28 -11.62 21.26 98.81
N ALA A 29 -12.93 20.95 98.78
CA ALA A 29 -13.49 19.96 97.88
C ALA A 29 -13.50 20.41 96.40
N GLU A 30 -13.68 21.70 96.11
CA GLU A 30 -13.61 22.28 94.75
C GLU A 30 -12.15 22.36 94.22
N LEU A 31 -11.19 22.67 95.08
CA LEU A 31 -9.76 22.72 94.71
C LEU A 31 -9.18 21.32 94.45
N VAL A 32 -9.55 20.32 95.26
CA VAL A 32 -9.11 18.92 95.03
C VAL A 32 -9.80 18.31 93.81
N LYS A 33 -11.08 18.64 93.54
CA LYS A 33 -11.77 18.24 92.30
C LYS A 33 -11.15 18.89 91.06
N SER A 34 -10.82 20.17 91.13
CA SER A 34 -10.16 20.91 90.03
C SER A 34 -8.74 20.40 89.78
N ARG A 35 -7.97 20.09 90.83
CA ARG A 35 -6.63 19.51 90.70
C ARG A 35 -6.67 18.09 90.13
N ARG A 36 -7.70 17.29 90.47
CA ARG A 36 -7.95 15.98 89.86
C ARG A 36 -8.36 16.11 88.40
N LEU A 37 -9.15 17.12 88.04
CA LEU A 37 -9.52 17.45 86.66
C LEU A 37 -8.29 17.86 85.83
N ILE A 38 -7.44 18.74 86.35
CA ILE A 38 -6.19 19.16 85.70
C ILE A 38 -5.22 17.99 85.58
N ALA A 39 -5.08 17.16 86.62
CA ALA A 39 -4.24 15.97 86.58
C ALA A 39 -4.76 14.91 85.59
N LEU A 40 -6.09 14.71 85.50
CA LEU A 40 -6.71 13.85 84.49
C LEU A 40 -6.49 14.39 83.08
N LEU A 41 -6.61 15.71 82.90
CA LEU A 41 -6.39 16.35 81.61
C LEU A 41 -4.92 16.25 81.18
N ALA A 42 -3.98 16.46 82.12
CA ALA A 42 -2.55 16.32 81.89
C ALA A 42 -2.18 14.86 81.60
N LEU A 43 -2.75 13.89 82.34
CA LEU A 43 -2.58 12.47 82.07
C LEU A 43 -3.12 12.10 80.69
N LEU A 44 -4.31 12.59 80.32
CA LEU A 44 -4.89 12.38 78.99
C LEU A 44 -3.97 12.93 77.90
N LEU A 45 -3.40 14.12 78.09
CA LEU A 45 -2.46 14.77 77.17
C LEU A 45 -1.17 13.97 77.01
N VAL A 46 -0.65 13.41 78.10
CA VAL A 46 0.53 12.55 78.07
C VAL A 46 0.20 11.23 77.36
N VAL A 47 -0.95 10.62 77.63
CA VAL A 47 -1.39 9.37 77.00
C VAL A 47 -1.60 9.55 75.50
N THR A 48 -2.29 10.61 75.07
CA THR A 48 -2.49 10.90 73.64
C THR A 48 -1.19 11.32 72.96
N GLY A 49 -0.29 12.02 73.66
CA GLY A 49 1.04 12.36 73.17
C GLY A 49 1.93 11.15 72.93
N VAL A 50 1.96 10.20 73.89
CA VAL A 50 2.69 8.93 73.74
C VAL A 50 2.05 8.08 72.62
N TRP A 51 0.72 8.05 72.53
CA TRP A 51 0.03 7.35 71.44
C TRP A 51 0.36 7.97 70.08
N ALA A 52 0.36 9.29 69.96
CA ALA A 52 0.74 10.00 68.74
C ALA A 52 2.23 9.79 68.37
N TRP A 53 3.11 9.63 69.36
CA TRP A 53 4.52 9.31 69.13
C TRP A 53 4.72 7.91 68.53
N PHE A 54 3.91 6.93 68.94
CA PHE A 54 3.97 5.56 68.41
C PHE A 54 3.05 5.32 67.20
N ALA A 55 2.11 6.22 66.92
CA ALA A 55 1.19 6.10 65.81
C ALA A 55 1.90 6.34 64.48
N THR A 56 2.11 5.27 63.72
CA THR A 56 2.57 5.33 62.33
C THR A 56 1.39 5.76 61.44
N LEU A 57 1.49 6.94 60.85
CA LEU A 57 0.51 7.44 59.88
C LEU A 57 0.87 6.90 58.48
N ASP A 58 0.14 5.88 58.02
CA ASP A 58 0.31 5.34 56.67
C ASP A 58 -0.36 6.26 55.64
N GLU A 59 0.43 7.15 55.04
CA GLU A 59 -0.01 7.98 53.92
C GLU A 59 0.08 7.18 52.61
N VAL A 60 -1.04 6.61 52.17
CA VAL A 60 -1.12 5.96 50.85
C VAL A 60 -1.41 7.02 49.79
N SER A 61 -0.36 7.48 49.12
CA SER A 61 -0.48 8.33 47.93
C SER A 61 -0.96 7.51 46.74
N THR A 62 -2.26 7.58 46.43
CA THR A 62 -2.80 7.00 45.19
C THR A 62 -2.49 7.92 44.01
N GLY A 63 -1.39 7.66 43.31
CA GLY A 63 -1.11 8.26 42.01
C GLY A 63 -1.79 7.46 40.89
N THR A 64 -2.51 8.13 39.99
CA THR A 64 -3.06 7.49 38.79
C THR A 64 -1.94 7.18 37.80
N GLY A 65 -1.38 5.98 37.88
CA GLY A 65 -0.46 5.47 36.86
C GLY A 65 -1.20 5.13 35.58
N LYS A 66 -0.98 5.87 34.49
CA LYS A 66 -1.47 5.49 33.15
C LYS A 66 -0.39 4.71 32.42
N VAL A 67 -0.64 3.43 32.15
CA VAL A 67 0.24 2.62 31.29
C VAL A 67 0.07 3.10 29.85
N ILE A 68 1.06 3.84 29.36
CA ILE A 68 1.14 4.25 27.96
C ILE A 68 2.11 3.29 27.27
N PRO A 69 1.72 2.65 26.16
CA PRO A 69 2.64 1.80 25.41
C PRO A 69 3.84 2.64 24.95
N SER A 70 5.04 2.10 25.16
CA SER A 70 6.29 2.75 24.73
C SER A 70 6.44 2.82 23.20
N SER A 71 5.74 1.95 22.47
CA SER A 71 5.74 1.88 21.00
C SER A 71 4.54 2.59 20.37
N ARG A 72 4.75 3.26 19.22
CA ARG A 72 3.67 3.87 18.43
C ARG A 72 2.74 2.79 17.86
N GLU A 73 1.44 2.99 18.01
CA GLU A 73 0.43 2.18 17.34
C GLU A 73 0.51 2.38 15.82
N GLN A 74 0.58 1.28 15.07
CA GLN A 74 0.59 1.29 13.60
C GLN A 74 -0.69 0.66 13.09
N VAL A 75 -1.39 1.37 12.21
CA VAL A 75 -2.60 0.86 11.56
C VAL A 75 -2.21 0.22 10.24
N LEU A 76 -2.50 -1.07 10.11
CA LEU A 76 -2.26 -1.83 8.89
C LEU A 76 -3.53 -1.79 8.03
N GLN A 77 -3.48 -1.05 6.93
CA GLN A 77 -4.56 -0.92 5.96
C GLN A 77 -4.08 -1.42 4.59
N THR A 78 -4.97 -2.09 3.86
CA THR A 78 -4.73 -2.49 2.47
C THR A 78 -5.21 -1.39 1.53
N LEU A 79 -4.43 -1.14 0.46
CA LEU A 79 -4.77 -0.17 -0.59
C LEU A 79 -5.62 -0.78 -1.71
N ASP A 80 -5.57 -2.10 -1.90
CA ASP A 80 -6.14 -2.74 -3.09
C ASP A 80 -7.58 -3.26 -2.87
N GLY A 81 -8.11 -3.19 -1.64
CA GLY A 81 -9.43 -3.71 -1.29
C GLY A 81 -9.62 -5.21 -1.64
N GLY A 82 -10.78 -5.78 -1.32
CA GLY A 82 -11.11 -7.15 -1.76
C GLY A 82 -11.73 -8.01 -0.66
N ILE A 83 -11.83 -9.31 -0.94
CA ILE A 83 -12.50 -10.27 -0.06
C ILE A 83 -11.46 -10.89 0.87
N LEU A 84 -11.71 -10.88 2.18
CA LEU A 84 -10.83 -11.52 3.16
C LEU A 84 -10.95 -13.05 3.06
N THR A 85 -9.89 -13.73 2.62
CA THR A 85 -9.87 -15.21 2.50
C THR A 85 -9.32 -15.87 3.75
N GLU A 86 -8.24 -15.31 4.31
CA GLU A 86 -7.57 -15.87 5.49
C GLU A 86 -7.22 -14.77 6.49
N LEU A 87 -7.39 -15.07 7.78
CA LEU A 87 -6.95 -14.24 8.89
C LEU A 87 -6.20 -15.12 9.91
N ASN A 88 -4.88 -14.94 10.01
CA ASN A 88 -3.98 -15.84 10.73
C ASN A 88 -3.67 -15.37 12.16
N VAL A 89 -4.32 -14.30 12.60
CA VAL A 89 -4.09 -13.69 13.91
C VAL A 89 -5.42 -13.37 14.60
N ARG A 90 -5.35 -13.23 15.92
CA ARG A 90 -6.46 -12.75 16.75
C ARG A 90 -5.99 -11.54 17.56
N GLU A 91 -6.92 -10.75 18.07
CA GLU A 91 -6.59 -9.70 19.03
C GLU A 91 -5.82 -10.27 20.23
N GLY A 92 -4.79 -9.56 20.67
CA GLY A 92 -3.84 -10.03 21.69
C GLY A 92 -2.74 -10.97 21.17
N SER A 93 -2.78 -11.40 19.90
CA SER A 93 -1.74 -12.28 19.33
C SER A 93 -0.42 -11.53 19.17
N ARG A 94 0.69 -12.18 19.53
CA ARG A 94 2.04 -11.70 19.24
C ARG A 94 2.41 -12.06 17.80
N VAL A 95 2.90 -11.07 17.05
CA VAL A 95 3.33 -11.23 15.66
C VAL A 95 4.81 -10.90 15.51
N ALA A 96 5.50 -11.62 14.64
CA ALA A 96 6.86 -11.30 14.21
C ALA A 96 6.83 -10.34 13.00
N ALA A 97 7.92 -9.61 12.77
CA ALA A 97 8.09 -8.83 11.55
C ALA A 97 8.07 -9.76 10.32
N GLY A 98 7.33 -9.37 9.28
CA GLY A 98 7.14 -10.14 8.04
C GLY A 98 6.09 -11.27 8.11
N GLN A 99 5.57 -11.57 9.30
CA GLN A 99 4.55 -12.61 9.48
C GLN A 99 3.27 -12.25 8.71
N VAL A 100 2.71 -13.22 7.98
CA VAL A 100 1.42 -13.07 7.29
C VAL A 100 0.32 -12.95 8.32
N VAL A 101 -0.39 -11.83 8.27
CA VAL A 101 -1.48 -11.48 9.18
C VAL A 101 -2.82 -11.84 8.56
N ALA A 102 -3.02 -11.44 7.30
CA ALA A 102 -4.25 -11.68 6.54
C ALA A 102 -3.94 -11.87 5.06
N ARG A 103 -4.84 -12.55 4.35
CA ARG A 103 -4.77 -12.73 2.89
C ARG A 103 -6.10 -12.41 2.26
N LEU A 104 -6.08 -11.59 1.23
CA LEU A 104 -7.23 -11.28 0.38
C LEU A 104 -7.28 -12.24 -0.81
N ASP A 105 -8.47 -12.40 -1.39
CA ASP A 105 -8.69 -13.26 -2.56
C ASP A 105 -7.87 -12.78 -3.78
N PRO A 106 -6.88 -13.57 -4.25
CA PRO A 106 -6.01 -13.17 -5.35
C PRO A 106 -6.62 -13.43 -6.73
N THR A 107 -7.73 -14.18 -6.82
CA THR A 107 -8.24 -14.74 -8.08
C THR A 107 -8.41 -13.69 -9.18
N ARG A 108 -9.01 -12.53 -8.85
CA ARG A 108 -9.23 -11.45 -9.82
C ARG A 108 -7.91 -10.78 -10.24
N SER A 109 -7.03 -10.50 -9.29
CA SER A 109 -5.77 -9.81 -9.56
C SER A 109 -4.79 -10.71 -10.32
N GLU A 110 -4.72 -12.00 -9.98
CA GLU A 110 -3.95 -13.00 -10.73
C GLU A 110 -4.49 -13.18 -12.14
N SER A 111 -5.82 -13.21 -12.32
CA SER A 111 -6.43 -13.26 -13.66
C SER A 111 -6.03 -12.05 -14.51
N ASN A 112 -6.02 -10.85 -13.92
CA ASN A 112 -5.57 -9.63 -14.60
C ASN A 112 -4.07 -9.68 -14.98
N VAL A 113 -3.22 -10.22 -14.10
CA VAL A 113 -1.80 -10.44 -14.42
C VAL A 113 -1.67 -11.45 -15.57
N GLY A 114 -2.40 -12.56 -15.50
CA GLY A 114 -2.40 -13.60 -16.54
C GLY A 114 -2.82 -13.07 -17.90
N GLU A 115 -3.87 -12.24 -17.96
CA GLU A 115 -4.33 -11.58 -19.18
C GLU A 115 -3.24 -10.67 -19.77
N SER A 116 -2.65 -9.79 -18.94
CA SER A 116 -1.58 -8.89 -19.39
C SER A 116 -0.36 -9.66 -19.87
N GLN A 117 0.02 -10.74 -19.16
CA GLN A 117 1.13 -11.59 -19.57
C GLN A 117 0.83 -12.32 -20.88
N ALA A 118 -0.39 -12.79 -21.11
CA ALA A 118 -0.77 -13.42 -22.37
C ALA A 118 -0.64 -12.43 -23.55
N LYS A 119 -1.14 -11.19 -23.38
CA LYS A 119 -0.97 -10.12 -24.37
C LYS A 119 0.51 -9.78 -24.60
N TYR A 120 1.30 -9.68 -23.54
CA TYR A 120 2.73 -9.41 -23.63
C TYR A 120 3.47 -10.48 -24.44
N ARG A 121 3.20 -11.76 -24.17
CA ARG A 121 3.82 -12.88 -24.90
C ARG A 121 3.43 -12.85 -26.38
N ALA A 122 2.17 -12.53 -26.69
CA ALA A 122 1.70 -12.38 -28.07
C ALA A 122 2.41 -11.22 -28.79
N SER A 123 2.44 -10.03 -28.19
CA SER A 123 3.14 -8.87 -28.77
C SER A 123 4.65 -9.10 -28.91
N LEU A 124 5.27 -9.82 -27.95
CA LEU A 124 6.68 -10.19 -28.02
C LEU A 124 6.95 -11.19 -29.15
N ALA A 125 6.11 -12.21 -29.33
CA ALA A 125 6.24 -13.14 -30.43
C ALA A 125 6.07 -12.44 -31.80
N ALA A 126 5.09 -11.53 -31.89
CA ALA A 126 4.87 -10.71 -33.07
C ALA A 126 6.06 -9.79 -33.36
N SER A 127 6.66 -9.14 -32.35
CA SER A 127 7.83 -8.27 -32.55
C SER A 127 9.04 -9.06 -33.04
N ILE A 128 9.27 -10.27 -32.53
CA ILE A 128 10.33 -11.17 -33.00
C ILE A 128 10.09 -11.56 -34.46
N ARG A 129 8.86 -11.96 -34.80
CA ARG A 129 8.49 -12.27 -36.19
C ARG A 129 8.73 -11.09 -37.12
N LEU A 130 8.23 -9.92 -36.76
CA LEU A 130 8.35 -8.70 -37.58
C LEU A 130 9.81 -8.25 -37.69
N THR A 131 10.62 -8.42 -36.64
CA THR A 131 12.07 -8.17 -36.69
C THR A 131 12.74 -9.10 -37.72
N ALA A 132 12.37 -10.38 -37.73
CA ALA A 132 12.87 -11.33 -38.72
C ALA A 132 12.42 -10.97 -40.16
N GLU A 133 11.19 -10.48 -40.34
CA GLU A 133 10.69 -10.01 -41.64
C GLU A 133 11.42 -8.75 -42.13
N VAL A 134 11.55 -7.73 -41.28
CA VAL A 134 12.20 -6.46 -41.63
C VAL A 134 13.69 -6.64 -41.93
N ASN A 135 14.38 -7.48 -41.17
CA ASN A 135 15.82 -7.74 -41.35
C ASN A 135 16.10 -8.87 -42.36
N ASN A 136 15.06 -9.49 -42.92
CA ASN A 136 15.15 -10.66 -43.80
C ASN A 136 15.98 -11.81 -43.18
N GLN A 137 15.85 -12.01 -41.88
CA GLN A 137 16.53 -13.04 -41.09
C GLN A 137 15.62 -14.25 -40.87
N PRO A 138 16.19 -15.44 -40.60
CA PRO A 138 15.41 -16.59 -40.20
C PRO A 138 14.68 -16.34 -38.87
N LEU A 139 13.45 -16.84 -38.76
CA LEU A 139 12.64 -16.73 -37.56
C LEU A 139 13.18 -17.64 -36.46
N ILE A 140 13.69 -17.05 -35.37
CA ILE A 140 14.21 -17.78 -34.22
C ILE A 140 13.58 -17.20 -32.95
N PHE A 141 12.88 -18.04 -32.19
CA PHE A 141 12.26 -17.63 -30.93
C PHE A 141 13.18 -17.90 -29.73
N PRO A 142 13.22 -16.99 -28.74
CA PRO A 142 13.98 -17.17 -27.51
C PRO A 142 13.39 -18.30 -26.65
N PRO A 143 14.20 -18.91 -25.76
CA PRO A 143 13.76 -20.01 -24.89
C PRO A 143 12.56 -19.66 -24.00
N SER A 144 12.41 -18.39 -23.63
CA SER A 144 11.31 -17.90 -22.79
C SER A 144 9.93 -18.18 -23.37
N LEU A 145 9.78 -18.22 -24.70
CA LEU A 145 8.49 -18.45 -25.37
C LEU A 145 8.20 -19.93 -25.68
N LYS A 146 9.16 -20.84 -25.46
CA LYS A 146 8.99 -22.28 -25.76
C LYS A 146 7.85 -22.95 -24.98
N ALA A 147 7.44 -22.37 -23.85
CA ALA A 147 6.32 -22.85 -23.06
C ALA A 147 4.95 -22.75 -23.77
N TRP A 148 4.84 -21.97 -24.87
CA TRP A 148 3.59 -21.76 -25.60
C TRP A 148 3.69 -22.18 -27.08
N PRO A 149 3.76 -23.49 -27.38
CA PRO A 149 3.99 -23.99 -28.74
C PRO A 149 2.88 -23.60 -29.73
N GLY A 150 1.62 -23.49 -29.26
CA GLY A 150 0.50 -23.08 -30.11
C GLY A 150 0.65 -21.67 -30.68
N LEU A 151 1.12 -20.72 -29.84
CA LEU A 151 1.40 -19.35 -30.25
C LEU A 151 2.55 -19.30 -31.26
N LEU A 152 3.63 -20.03 -30.98
CA LEU A 152 4.80 -20.07 -31.86
C LEU A 152 4.47 -20.67 -33.23
N ALA A 153 3.65 -21.72 -33.27
CA ALA A 153 3.21 -22.33 -34.52
C ALA A 153 2.37 -21.37 -35.36
N GLU A 154 1.49 -20.59 -34.73
CA GLU A 154 0.68 -19.58 -35.43
C GLU A 154 1.55 -18.46 -36.01
N GLU A 155 2.45 -17.89 -35.22
CA GLU A 155 3.37 -16.85 -35.71
C GLU A 155 4.29 -17.38 -36.83
N THR A 156 4.74 -18.62 -36.73
CA THR A 156 5.55 -19.27 -37.77
C THR A 156 4.76 -19.45 -39.06
N ARG A 157 3.49 -19.90 -38.98
CA ARG A 157 2.60 -19.99 -40.15
C ARG A 157 2.39 -18.63 -40.80
N LEU A 158 2.11 -17.61 -39.99
CA LEU A 158 1.89 -16.25 -40.48
C LEU A 158 3.13 -15.70 -41.19
N TYR A 159 4.32 -15.91 -40.62
CA TYR A 159 5.60 -15.53 -41.23
C TYR A 159 5.78 -16.15 -42.62
N HIS A 160 5.61 -17.47 -42.73
CA HIS A 160 5.77 -18.16 -44.00
C HIS A 160 4.72 -17.74 -45.01
N SER A 161 3.45 -17.62 -44.61
CA SER A 161 2.36 -17.19 -45.48
C SER A 161 2.60 -15.80 -46.06
N ARG A 162 3.03 -14.82 -45.24
CA ARG A 162 3.31 -13.45 -45.70
C ARG A 162 4.48 -13.40 -46.68
N ARG A 163 5.57 -14.11 -46.39
CA ARG A 163 6.74 -14.19 -47.28
C ARG A 163 6.40 -14.88 -48.61
N GLU A 164 5.64 -15.97 -48.54
CA GLU A 164 5.21 -16.70 -49.74
C GLU A 164 4.31 -15.83 -50.62
N GLN A 165 3.36 -15.10 -50.02
CA GLN A 165 2.49 -14.18 -50.73
C GLN A 165 3.28 -13.08 -51.44
N LEU A 166 4.19 -12.40 -50.74
CA LEU A 166 5.06 -11.38 -51.35
C LEU A 166 5.86 -11.96 -52.53
N THR A 167 6.45 -13.13 -52.33
CA THR A 167 7.27 -13.80 -53.35
C THR A 167 6.45 -14.22 -54.57
N LYS A 168 5.20 -14.70 -54.38
CA LYS A 168 4.28 -15.04 -55.48
C LYS A 168 3.87 -13.79 -56.25
N SER A 169 3.49 -12.72 -55.55
CA SER A 169 3.10 -11.46 -56.19
C SER A 169 4.25 -10.81 -56.96
N MET A 170 5.47 -10.82 -56.40
CA MET A 170 6.67 -10.36 -57.09
C MET A 170 6.94 -11.15 -58.36
N ARG A 171 6.92 -12.49 -58.29
CA ARG A 171 7.10 -13.36 -59.48
C ARG A 171 6.05 -13.11 -60.55
N GLN A 172 4.80 -12.89 -60.17
CA GLN A 172 3.73 -12.58 -61.13
C GLN A 172 3.98 -11.24 -61.85
N LEU A 173 4.41 -10.21 -61.13
CA LEU A 173 4.75 -8.92 -61.72
C LEU A 173 6.00 -9.02 -62.62
N GLU A 174 7.01 -9.77 -62.19
CA GLU A 174 8.23 -10.04 -62.99
C GLU A 174 7.90 -10.78 -64.29
N GLN A 175 7.04 -11.78 -64.24
CA GLN A 175 6.59 -12.50 -65.43
C GLN A 175 5.83 -11.56 -66.37
N SER A 176 4.92 -10.73 -65.85
CA SER A 176 4.20 -9.75 -66.65
C SER A 176 5.14 -8.73 -67.31
N LEU A 177 6.14 -8.25 -66.56
CA LEU A 177 7.15 -7.34 -67.09
C LEU A 177 8.00 -8.00 -68.18
N SER A 178 8.40 -9.27 -67.99
CA SER A 178 9.17 -10.02 -68.99
C SER A 178 8.41 -10.18 -70.30
N LEU A 179 7.08 -10.39 -70.25
CA LEU A 179 6.25 -10.48 -71.44
C LEU A 179 6.17 -9.13 -72.18
N VAL A 180 5.91 -8.05 -71.45
CA VAL A 180 5.85 -6.68 -72.03
C VAL A 180 7.21 -6.29 -72.62
N ASN A 181 8.31 -6.60 -71.94
CA ASN A 181 9.66 -6.32 -72.46
C ASN A 181 9.99 -7.12 -73.72
N SER A 182 9.51 -8.36 -73.81
CA SER A 182 9.67 -9.18 -75.02
C SER A 182 8.89 -8.60 -76.19
N GLU A 183 7.64 -8.17 -75.95
CA GLU A 183 6.78 -7.52 -76.94
C GLU A 183 7.36 -6.16 -77.38
N LEU A 184 7.88 -5.37 -76.44
CA LEU A 184 8.57 -4.12 -76.70
C LEU A 184 9.79 -4.33 -77.59
N ALA A 185 10.63 -5.34 -77.30
CA ALA A 185 11.82 -5.63 -78.09
C ALA A 185 11.52 -6.02 -79.54
N ILE A 186 10.38 -6.70 -79.78
CA ILE A 186 9.90 -7.01 -81.14
C ILE A 186 9.44 -5.74 -81.84
N ASN A 187 8.58 -4.95 -81.19
CA ASN A 187 8.04 -3.71 -81.77
C ASN A 187 9.11 -2.65 -82.02
N GLU A 188 10.14 -2.56 -81.18
CA GLU A 188 11.27 -1.65 -81.39
C GLU A 188 12.06 -1.98 -82.66
N LYS A 189 12.25 -3.27 -82.97
CA LYS A 189 12.90 -3.71 -84.23
C LYS A 189 12.04 -3.39 -85.45
N LEU A 190 10.74 -3.61 -85.35
CA LEU A 190 9.78 -3.32 -86.43
C LEU A 190 9.67 -1.81 -86.68
N ALA A 191 9.65 -0.99 -85.63
CA ALA A 191 9.59 0.47 -85.74
C ALA A 191 10.85 1.04 -86.41
N LYS A 192 12.05 0.51 -86.09
CA LYS A 192 13.30 0.89 -86.77
C LYS A 192 13.29 0.58 -88.28
N THR A 193 12.53 -0.43 -88.69
CA THR A 193 12.37 -0.82 -90.09
C THR A 193 11.17 -0.12 -90.76
N GLY A 194 10.46 0.76 -90.03
CA GLY A 194 9.25 1.46 -90.50
C GLY A 194 7.98 0.59 -90.55
N ALA A 195 8.06 -0.66 -90.09
CA ALA A 195 6.96 -1.63 -90.14
C ALA A 195 6.03 -1.58 -88.92
N ALA A 196 6.35 -0.78 -87.89
CA ALA A 196 5.49 -0.56 -86.72
C ALA A 196 5.47 0.92 -86.29
N SER A 197 4.42 1.29 -85.55
CA SER A 197 4.22 2.65 -85.06
C SER A 197 5.08 2.96 -83.84
N ASN A 198 5.76 4.11 -83.85
CA ASN A 198 6.50 4.64 -82.70
C ASN A 198 5.61 4.89 -81.47
N VAL A 199 4.30 5.13 -81.67
CA VAL A 199 3.33 5.33 -80.58
C VAL A 199 3.15 4.05 -79.77
N GLU A 200 3.15 2.89 -80.43
CA GLU A 200 2.98 1.60 -79.77
C GLU A 200 4.19 1.24 -78.91
N VAL A 201 5.41 1.53 -79.41
CA VAL A 201 6.64 1.43 -78.63
C VAL A 201 6.59 2.30 -77.38
N LEU A 202 6.10 3.54 -77.49
CA LEU A 202 5.96 4.44 -76.35
C LEU A 202 4.93 3.91 -75.32
N ARG A 203 3.80 3.39 -75.80
CA ARG A 203 2.75 2.78 -74.95
C ARG A 203 3.30 1.57 -74.17
N LEU A 204 4.02 0.67 -74.84
CA LEU A 204 4.63 -0.50 -74.22
C LEU A 204 5.71 -0.11 -73.19
N ARG A 205 6.52 0.91 -73.48
CA ARG A 205 7.49 1.46 -72.51
C ARG A 205 6.81 2.03 -71.27
N GLN A 206 5.74 2.79 -71.44
CA GLN A 206 4.95 3.30 -70.30
C GLN A 206 4.39 2.14 -69.47
N GLN A 207 3.82 1.12 -70.11
CA GLN A 207 3.29 -0.06 -69.43
C GLN A 207 4.37 -0.82 -68.65
N ALA A 208 5.58 -0.97 -69.20
CA ALA A 208 6.71 -1.57 -68.50
C ALA A 208 7.14 -0.74 -67.27
N ALA A 209 7.22 0.58 -67.42
CA ALA A 209 7.53 1.48 -66.32
C ALA A 209 6.48 1.41 -65.21
N ASP A 210 5.19 1.34 -65.54
CA ASP A 210 4.11 1.20 -64.57
C ASP A 210 4.19 -0.12 -63.78
N ILE A 211 4.57 -1.22 -64.44
CA ILE A 211 4.77 -2.53 -63.76
C ILE A 211 5.98 -2.47 -62.82
N GLU A 212 7.09 -1.84 -63.24
CA GLU A 212 8.26 -1.66 -62.36
C GLU A 212 7.92 -0.79 -61.14
N LEU A 213 7.19 0.32 -61.34
CA LEU A 213 6.70 1.14 -60.23
C LEU A 213 5.84 0.31 -59.27
N LYS A 214 4.94 -0.54 -59.78
CA LYS A 214 4.14 -1.45 -58.94
C LYS A 214 4.98 -2.46 -58.15
N LYS A 215 6.07 -2.98 -58.73
CA LYS A 215 7.00 -3.87 -58.00
C LYS A 215 7.69 -3.14 -56.85
N ILE A 216 8.24 -1.96 -57.12
CA ILE A 216 8.92 -1.13 -56.12
C ILE A 216 7.96 -0.78 -54.99
N ASP A 217 6.75 -0.36 -55.34
CA ASP A 217 5.71 0.03 -54.41
C ASP A 217 5.21 -1.15 -53.57
N LEU A 218 4.94 -2.33 -54.18
CA LEU A 218 4.60 -3.55 -53.44
C LEU A 218 5.66 -3.90 -52.39
N ASN A 219 6.94 -3.88 -52.79
CA ASN A 219 8.05 -4.20 -51.91
C ASN A 219 8.19 -3.15 -50.80
N THR A 220 8.10 -1.87 -51.14
CA THR A 220 8.20 -0.75 -50.18
C THR A 220 7.07 -0.82 -49.16
N ARG A 221 5.82 -1.00 -49.60
CA ARG A 221 4.66 -1.14 -48.71
C ARG A 221 4.85 -2.30 -47.74
N TYR A 222 5.29 -3.47 -48.21
CA TYR A 222 5.55 -4.62 -47.34
C TYR A 222 6.50 -4.29 -46.18
N TYR A 223 7.62 -3.62 -46.48
CA TYR A 223 8.60 -3.25 -45.44
C TYR A 223 8.15 -2.08 -44.56
N VAL A 224 7.41 -1.11 -45.11
CA VAL A 224 6.85 0.00 -44.33
C VAL A 224 5.81 -0.54 -43.35
N ASP A 225 4.87 -1.36 -43.81
CA ASP A 225 3.84 -2.00 -42.99
C ASP A 225 4.47 -2.87 -41.90
N ALA A 226 5.50 -3.66 -42.25
CA ALA A 226 6.22 -4.49 -41.29
C ALA A 226 6.93 -3.66 -40.22
N ARG A 227 7.55 -2.53 -40.60
CA ARG A 227 8.22 -1.61 -39.65
C ARG A 227 7.23 -0.88 -38.75
N GLU A 228 6.08 -0.46 -39.29
CA GLU A 228 5.03 0.17 -38.50
C GLU A 228 4.47 -0.82 -37.46
N GLN A 229 4.14 -2.03 -37.91
CA GLN A 229 3.69 -3.10 -37.01
C GLN A 229 4.76 -3.45 -35.97
N LEU A 230 6.04 -3.46 -36.34
CA LEU A 230 7.14 -3.73 -35.42
C LEU A 230 7.25 -2.65 -34.35
N SER A 231 7.17 -1.38 -34.76
CA SER A 231 7.17 -0.23 -33.84
C SER A 231 6.02 -0.35 -32.84
N LYS A 232 4.81 -0.64 -33.32
CA LYS A 232 3.63 -0.85 -32.47
C LYS A 232 3.80 -2.04 -31.52
N ALA A 233 4.25 -3.18 -32.01
CA ALA A 233 4.48 -4.36 -31.18
C ALA A 233 5.53 -4.11 -30.09
N ASN A 234 6.61 -3.38 -30.41
CA ASN A 234 7.62 -3.00 -29.41
C ASN A 234 7.06 -2.02 -28.37
N ALA A 235 6.23 -1.06 -28.78
CA ALA A 235 5.54 -0.16 -27.86
C ALA A 235 4.59 -0.93 -26.92
N ASP A 236 3.83 -1.88 -27.46
CA ASP A 236 2.96 -2.75 -26.67
C ASP A 236 3.75 -3.62 -25.68
N VAL A 237 4.89 -4.19 -26.11
CA VAL A 237 5.79 -4.97 -25.24
C VAL A 237 6.29 -4.11 -24.07
N ALA A 238 6.77 -2.90 -24.34
CA ALA A 238 7.28 -1.99 -23.31
C ALA A 238 6.18 -1.55 -22.34
N SER A 239 5.01 -1.17 -22.86
CA SER A 239 3.86 -0.75 -22.06
C SER A 239 3.32 -1.91 -21.19
N LEU A 240 3.14 -3.09 -21.78
CA LEU A 240 2.63 -4.26 -21.07
C LEU A 240 3.61 -4.76 -20.00
N ALA A 241 4.93 -4.63 -20.22
CA ALA A 241 5.91 -4.97 -19.19
C ALA A 241 5.70 -4.16 -17.90
N GLU A 242 5.50 -2.84 -18.03
CA GLU A 242 5.22 -1.96 -16.87
C GLU A 242 3.85 -2.25 -16.25
N VAL A 243 2.82 -2.52 -17.07
CA VAL A 243 1.49 -2.91 -16.57
C VAL A 243 1.55 -4.23 -15.78
N ILE A 244 2.28 -5.23 -16.28
CA ILE A 244 2.46 -6.52 -15.60
C ILE A 244 3.16 -6.31 -14.27
N LYS A 245 4.22 -5.48 -14.23
CA LYS A 245 4.93 -5.15 -13.00
C LYS A 245 3.98 -4.53 -11.96
N GLY A 246 3.21 -3.52 -12.35
CA GLY A 246 2.23 -2.89 -11.45
C GLY A 246 1.13 -3.85 -10.98
N ARG A 247 0.57 -4.68 -11.88
CA ARG A 247 -0.45 -5.69 -11.52
C ARG A 247 0.13 -6.78 -10.61
N ALA A 248 1.38 -7.21 -10.84
CA ALA A 248 2.07 -8.17 -9.99
C ALA A 248 2.32 -7.62 -8.58
N ASP A 249 2.67 -6.33 -8.47
CA ASP A 249 2.80 -5.67 -7.17
C ASP A 249 1.46 -5.61 -6.43
N SER A 250 0.35 -5.33 -7.13
CA SER A 250 -0.99 -5.41 -6.54
C SER A 250 -1.31 -6.82 -6.02
N VAL A 251 -0.96 -7.88 -6.76
CA VAL A 251 -1.13 -9.27 -6.27
C VAL A 251 -0.31 -9.51 -5.01
N ALA A 252 0.95 -9.06 -4.97
CA ALA A 252 1.80 -9.22 -3.79
C ALA A 252 1.24 -8.51 -2.55
N ARG A 253 0.60 -7.35 -2.72
CA ARG A 253 -0.03 -6.57 -1.64
C ARG A 253 -1.33 -7.17 -1.09
N LEU A 254 -1.95 -8.14 -1.78
CA LEU A 254 -3.09 -8.88 -1.24
C LEU A 254 -2.71 -9.77 -0.04
N THR A 255 -1.42 -10.04 0.16
CA THR A 255 -0.91 -10.68 1.36
C THR A 255 -0.43 -9.63 2.35
N VAL A 256 -1.23 -9.42 3.40
CA VAL A 256 -0.94 -8.42 4.43
C VAL A 256 0.05 -9.01 5.44
N ARG A 257 1.19 -8.33 5.63
CA ARG A 257 2.26 -8.76 6.54
C ARG A 257 2.51 -7.71 7.62
N SER A 258 2.91 -8.16 8.81
CA SER A 258 3.28 -7.25 9.90
C SER A 258 4.61 -6.55 9.58
N PRO A 259 4.70 -5.21 9.61
CA PRO A 259 5.96 -4.50 9.37
C PRO A 259 6.92 -4.58 10.57
N VAL A 260 6.38 -4.82 11.78
CA VAL A 260 7.14 -4.85 13.04
C VAL A 260 6.79 -6.09 13.85
N GLN A 261 7.67 -6.46 14.78
CA GLN A 261 7.33 -7.41 15.82
C GLN A 261 6.50 -6.69 16.89
N GLY A 262 5.35 -7.25 17.27
CA GLY A 262 4.41 -6.58 18.17
C GLY A 262 3.23 -7.43 18.59
N ILE A 263 2.19 -6.78 19.13
CA ILE A 263 0.94 -7.41 19.54
C ILE A 263 -0.21 -6.79 18.73
N VAL A 264 -1.11 -7.63 18.23
CA VAL A 264 -2.31 -7.18 17.52
C VAL A 264 -3.29 -6.58 18.53
N LYS A 265 -3.58 -5.29 18.40
CA LYS A 265 -4.44 -4.57 19.35
C LYS A 265 -5.93 -4.66 18.99
N ASN A 266 -6.29 -4.42 17.73
CA ASN A 266 -7.68 -4.36 17.27
C ASN A 266 -7.77 -4.85 15.81
N ILE A 267 -8.78 -5.67 15.51
CA ILE A 267 -9.11 -6.14 14.16
C ILE A 267 -10.49 -5.61 13.76
N LYS A 268 -10.53 -4.66 12.82
CA LYS A 268 -11.80 -4.05 12.35
C LYS A 268 -12.70 -4.99 11.56
N VAL A 269 -12.11 -5.93 10.81
CA VAL A 269 -12.84 -6.89 9.97
C VAL A 269 -12.29 -8.28 10.24
N ASN A 270 -13.12 -9.15 10.83
CA ASN A 270 -12.75 -10.53 11.18
C ASN A 270 -13.54 -11.58 10.40
N THR A 271 -14.57 -11.18 9.64
CA THR A 271 -15.42 -12.07 8.88
C THR A 271 -14.70 -12.56 7.62
N ILE A 272 -14.39 -13.86 7.58
CA ILE A 272 -13.91 -14.54 6.36
C ILE A 272 -15.00 -14.45 5.29
N GLY A 273 -14.64 -14.06 4.07
CA GLY A 273 -15.58 -13.75 2.99
C GLY A 273 -16.17 -12.33 3.05
N GLY A 274 -15.84 -11.55 4.09
CA GLY A 274 -16.22 -10.14 4.20
C GLY A 274 -15.47 -9.29 3.17
N VAL A 275 -16.15 -8.26 2.66
CA VAL A 275 -15.58 -7.30 1.71
C VAL A 275 -14.90 -6.17 2.48
N ILE A 276 -13.63 -5.94 2.15
CA ILE A 276 -12.84 -4.80 2.64
C ILE A 276 -12.85 -3.74 1.54
N GLY A 277 -13.43 -2.57 1.85
CA GLY A 277 -13.38 -1.40 0.97
C GLY A 277 -11.97 -0.82 0.87
N ALA A 278 -11.66 -0.26 -0.29
CA ALA A 278 -10.47 0.57 -0.50
C ALA A 278 -10.69 1.98 0.09
#